data_AF-A0A383A159-F1
#
_entry.id   AF-A0A383A159-F1
#
_cell.length_a   1.000
_cell.length_b   1.000
_cell.length_c   1.000
_cell.angle_alpha   90.00
_cell.angle_beta   90.00
_cell.angle_gamma   90.00
#
_symmetry.space_group_name_H-M   'P 1'
#
loop_
_entity.id
_entity.type
_entity.pdbx_description
1 polymer ?
#
loop_
_entity_poly.entity_id
_entity_poly.type
_entity_poly.pdbx_seq_one_letter_code
_entity_poly.pdbx_strand_id
1 'polypeptide(L)'
;MKLLIEHNGGLGDAIIDTAFIKKLKEKHPEYKIDLFTYFDNAEIFFSASYLETVIPVPKNYNHINISDSLKNKYDKHIYIAGLLGWAFFTTQKTLFQQRSELYNIDALPDDIEILLDNDGLPDDIFNDFNTIVVFSAPKNQALMSGKTIHKAVWEQIFDTYTDIAFLQIGTKDYDLEFDQRDNVINLMDQLSIRQALSAIPISTFIIG
;
A
#
# COMPACT_ATOMS: atom_id res chain seq x y z
N MET A 1 23.14 13.06 -9.30
CA MET A 1 22.38 14.01 -8.46
C MET A 1 21.81 13.26 -7.27
N LYS A 2 21.96 13.75 -6.03
CA LYS A 2 21.31 13.20 -4.85
C LYS A 2 19.89 13.76 -4.75
N LEU A 3 18.90 12.90 -4.90
CA LEU A 3 17.50 13.24 -4.88
C LEU A 3 16.85 12.66 -3.63
N LEU A 4 16.12 13.49 -2.90
CA LEU A 4 15.21 13.06 -1.86
C LEU A 4 13.78 13.10 -2.38
N ILE A 5 13.04 12.01 -2.21
CA ILE A 5 11.60 11.96 -2.40
C ILE A 5 10.93 11.87 -1.03
N GLU A 6 10.08 12.83 -0.69
CA GLU A 6 9.19 12.80 0.48
C GLU A 6 7.83 12.25 0.03
N HIS A 7 7.52 11.02 0.43
CA HIS A 7 6.27 10.34 0.11
C HIS A 7 5.32 10.32 1.32
N ASN A 8 4.23 11.09 1.20
CA ASN A 8 3.17 11.28 2.19
C ASN A 8 1.80 10.78 1.71
N GLY A 9 1.79 9.75 0.87
CA GLY A 9 0.57 9.03 0.47
C GLY A 9 0.20 7.92 1.46
N GLY A 10 -1.03 7.41 1.35
CA GLY A 10 -1.44 6.18 2.04
C GLY A 10 -0.78 4.93 1.45
N LEU A 11 -1.09 3.76 1.98
CA LEU A 11 -0.51 2.50 1.48
C LEU A 11 -0.84 2.23 0.00
N GLY A 12 -2.08 2.50 -0.41
CA GLY A 12 -2.47 2.39 -1.83
C GLY A 12 -1.70 3.33 -2.75
N ASP A 13 -1.37 4.53 -2.26
CA ASP A 13 -0.53 5.47 -3.01
C ASP A 13 0.92 4.97 -3.09
N ALA A 14 1.47 4.45 -1.98
CA ALA A 14 2.82 3.89 -1.97
C ALA A 14 2.99 2.81 -3.05
N ILE A 15 2.01 1.91 -3.19
CA ILE A 15 1.98 0.87 -4.23
C ILE A 15 2.00 1.50 -5.62
N ILE A 16 1.11 2.46 -5.89
CA ILE A 16 1.00 3.11 -7.20
C ILE A 16 2.27 3.90 -7.54
N ASP A 17 2.83 4.58 -6.55
CA ASP A 17 3.95 5.51 -6.72
C ASP A 17 5.26 4.78 -7.04
N THR A 18 5.35 3.47 -6.78
CA THR A 18 6.47 2.62 -7.24
C THR A 18 6.72 2.77 -8.75
N ALA A 19 5.66 2.77 -9.55
CA ALA A 19 5.74 2.92 -11.00
C ALA A 19 6.42 4.24 -11.38
N PHE A 20 5.96 5.36 -10.82
CA PHE A 20 6.49 6.68 -11.15
C PHE A 20 7.95 6.85 -10.71
N ILE A 21 8.31 6.34 -9.53
CA ILE A 21 9.68 6.45 -9.00
C ILE A 21 10.63 5.56 -9.81
N LYS A 22 10.22 4.33 -10.16
CA LYS A 22 10.97 3.44 -11.04
C LYS A 22 11.22 4.08 -12.40
N LYS A 23 10.19 4.61 -13.04
CA LYS A 23 10.30 5.28 -14.34
C LYS A 23 11.10 6.58 -14.28
N LEU A 24 11.09 7.30 -13.15
CA LEU A 24 11.98 8.44 -12.92
C LEU A 24 13.44 8.00 -12.94
N LYS A 25 13.77 6.89 -12.24
CA LYS A 25 15.13 6.33 -12.20
C LYS A 25 15.58 5.82 -13.56
N GLU A 26 14.69 5.19 -14.34
CA GLU A 26 15.00 4.77 -15.71
C GLU A 26 15.30 5.97 -16.63
N LYS A 27 14.52 7.05 -16.50
CA LYS A 27 14.73 8.29 -17.26
C LYS A 27 15.99 9.05 -16.83
N HIS A 28 16.35 8.95 -15.56
CA HIS A 28 17.52 9.60 -14.97
C HIS A 28 18.40 8.60 -14.19
N PRO A 29 19.15 7.72 -14.90
CA PRO A 29 19.93 6.66 -14.26
C PRO A 29 20.99 7.17 -13.27
N GLU A 30 21.45 8.40 -13.43
CA GLU A 30 22.44 9.08 -12.59
C GLU A 30 21.89 9.59 -11.25
N TYR A 31 20.57 9.53 -11.03
CA TYR A 31 19.96 9.95 -9.77
C TYR A 31 20.25 8.93 -8.68
N LYS A 32 20.74 9.39 -7.53
CA LYS A 32 20.81 8.60 -6.29
C LYS A 32 19.59 8.99 -5.47
N ILE A 33 18.59 8.11 -5.44
CA ILE A 33 17.25 8.43 -4.92
C ILE A 33 17.13 7.84 -3.53
N ASP A 34 17.00 8.71 -2.53
CA ASP A 34 16.57 8.32 -1.19
C ASP A 34 15.09 8.66 -1.03
N LEU A 35 14.32 7.74 -0.40
CA LEU A 35 12.89 7.89 -0.19
C LEU A 35 12.60 8.03 1.31
N PHE A 36 11.96 9.12 1.70
CA PHE A 36 11.44 9.34 3.04
C PHE A 36 9.93 9.06 3.07
N THR A 37 9.47 8.14 3.92
CA THR A 37 8.05 7.76 3.97
C THR A 37 7.64 7.16 5.31
N TYR A 38 6.33 6.98 5.53
CA TYR A 38 5.78 6.32 6.72
C TYR A 38 6.38 4.93 6.94
N PHE A 39 6.49 4.53 8.21
CA PHE A 39 7.05 3.23 8.60
C PHE A 39 6.44 2.07 7.81
N ASP A 40 5.11 2.02 7.75
CA ASP A 40 4.36 0.96 7.10
C ASP A 40 4.56 0.98 5.56
N ASN A 41 4.56 2.17 4.95
CA ASN A 41 4.82 2.31 3.52
C ASN A 41 6.25 1.92 3.13
N ALA A 42 7.23 2.09 4.02
CA ALA A 42 8.62 1.76 3.75
C ALA A 42 8.79 0.27 3.39
N GLU A 43 7.91 -0.60 3.92
CA GLU A 43 7.90 -2.03 3.60
C GLU A 43 7.69 -2.30 2.10
N ILE A 44 6.91 -1.47 1.40
CA ILE A 44 6.70 -1.55 -0.05
C ILE A 44 8.00 -1.28 -0.81
N PHE A 45 8.89 -0.44 -0.26
CA PHE A 45 10.03 0.10 -0.97
C PHE A 45 11.38 -0.53 -0.58
N PHE A 46 11.49 -1.28 0.53
CA PHE A 46 12.79 -1.74 1.04
C PHE A 46 13.61 -2.59 0.06
N SER A 47 12.95 -3.28 -0.88
CA SER A 47 13.63 -4.11 -1.87
C SER A 47 13.75 -3.45 -3.25
N ALA A 48 13.27 -2.22 -3.41
CA ALA A 48 13.24 -1.53 -4.69
C ALA A 48 14.66 -1.18 -5.17
N SER A 49 15.12 -1.80 -6.26
CA SER A 49 16.46 -1.58 -6.81
C SER A 49 16.68 -0.17 -7.37
N TYR A 50 15.60 0.58 -7.59
CA TYR A 50 15.64 1.96 -8.08
C TYR A 50 15.89 3.00 -6.97
N LEU A 51 15.92 2.58 -5.70
CA LEU A 51 16.24 3.39 -4.54
C LEU A 51 17.61 3.05 -3.97
N GLU A 52 18.30 4.05 -3.45
CA GLU A 52 19.56 3.87 -2.70
C GLU A 52 19.25 3.60 -1.22
N THR A 53 18.36 4.40 -0.63
CA THR A 53 17.94 4.27 0.77
C THR A 53 16.45 4.52 0.93
N VAL A 54 15.80 3.72 1.79
CA VAL A 54 14.47 4.01 2.31
C VAL A 54 14.62 4.48 3.76
N ILE A 55 14.07 5.65 4.06
CA ILE A 55 14.15 6.35 5.34
C ILE A 55 12.76 6.33 5.98
N PRO A 56 12.43 5.29 6.77
CA PRO A 56 11.14 5.22 7.44
C PRO A 56 11.03 6.27 8.55
N VAL A 57 9.88 6.92 8.63
CA VAL A 57 9.51 7.73 9.79
C VAL A 57 9.14 6.81 10.97
N PRO A 58 9.43 7.16 12.23
CA PRO A 58 8.98 6.36 13.37
C PRO A 58 7.46 6.12 13.35
N LYS A 59 7.01 4.92 13.75
CA LYS A 59 5.60 4.50 13.69
C LYS A 59 4.61 5.46 14.38
N ASN A 60 5.05 6.16 15.42
CA ASN A 60 4.22 7.09 16.21
C ASN A 60 4.35 8.57 15.80
N TYR A 61 4.92 8.84 14.62
CA TYR A 61 5.18 10.20 14.19
C TYR A 61 3.93 10.83 13.56
N ASN A 62 3.36 11.80 14.26
CA ASN A 62 2.29 12.64 13.75
C ASN A 62 2.87 13.94 13.20
N HIS A 63 2.40 14.37 12.03
CA HIS A 63 2.78 15.59 11.29
C HIS A 63 4.04 15.48 10.44
N ILE A 64 3.88 15.28 9.12
CA ILE A 64 5.02 15.25 8.21
C ILE A 64 5.39 16.66 7.75
N ASN A 65 6.50 17.14 8.28
CA ASN A 65 7.38 18.07 7.61
C ASN A 65 8.81 17.57 7.81
N ILE A 66 9.48 17.17 6.73
CA ILE A 66 10.88 16.77 6.83
C ILE A 66 11.77 17.98 7.19
N SER A 67 12.74 17.79 8.09
CA SER A 67 13.59 18.89 8.57
C SER A 67 14.46 19.49 7.46
N ASP A 68 14.66 20.80 7.49
CA ASP A 68 15.51 21.49 6.51
C ASP A 68 16.95 20.99 6.55
N SER A 69 17.43 20.59 7.73
CA SER A 69 18.75 19.96 7.90
C SER A 69 18.89 18.68 7.07
N LEU A 70 17.83 17.88 6.96
CA LEU A 70 17.82 16.70 6.10
C LEU A 70 17.67 17.09 4.63
N LYS A 71 16.76 18.01 4.27
CA LYS A 71 16.56 18.49 2.88
C LYS A 71 17.85 19.03 2.28
N ASN A 72 18.62 19.82 3.05
CA ASN A 72 19.85 20.47 2.61
C ASN A 72 21.01 19.50 2.32
N LYS A 73 20.87 18.19 2.59
CA LYS A 73 21.85 17.16 2.20
C LYS A 73 21.69 16.69 0.75
N TYR A 74 20.60 17.08 0.10
CA TYR A 74 20.22 16.63 -1.23
C TYR A 74 20.28 17.79 -2.23
N ASP A 75 20.62 17.47 -3.48
CA ASP A 75 20.65 18.46 -4.57
C ASP A 75 19.23 18.87 -4.97
N LYS A 76 18.25 17.98 -4.73
CA LYS A 76 16.85 18.17 -5.09
C LYS A 76 15.93 17.44 -4.13
N HIS A 77 14.73 18.00 -3.96
CA HIS A 77 13.66 17.47 -3.14
C HIS A 77 12.35 17.43 -3.94
N ILE A 78 11.67 16.28 -3.94
CA ILE A 78 10.34 16.10 -4.53
C ILE A 78 9.36 15.69 -3.44
N TYR A 79 8.20 16.32 -3.41
CA TYR A 79 7.11 16.01 -2.49
C TYR A 79 5.98 15.28 -3.21
N ILE A 80 5.51 14.17 -2.63
CA ILE A 80 4.37 13.38 -3.12
C ILE A 80 3.30 13.29 -2.03
N ALA A 81 2.07 13.68 -2.37
CA ALA A 81 0.94 13.74 -1.43
C ALA A 81 -0.17 12.72 -1.73
N GLY A 82 0.15 11.59 -2.37
CA GLY A 82 -0.82 10.52 -2.65
C GLY A 82 -1.84 10.84 -3.74
N LEU A 83 -1.39 11.36 -4.89
CA LEU A 83 -2.27 11.71 -6.01
C LEU A 83 -1.74 11.29 -7.38
N LEU A 84 -0.60 10.58 -7.45
CA LEU A 84 -0.03 10.16 -8.73
C LEU A 84 -0.91 9.12 -9.42
N GLY A 85 -1.73 8.34 -8.70
CA GLY A 85 -2.70 7.43 -9.30
C GLY A 85 -3.70 8.11 -10.24
N TRP A 86 -4.04 9.38 -10.02
CA TRP A 86 -4.87 10.14 -10.96
C TRP A 86 -4.20 10.34 -12.32
N ALA A 87 -2.87 10.31 -12.38
CA ALA A 87 -2.11 10.47 -13.62
C ALA A 87 -2.33 9.30 -14.60
N PHE A 88 -2.68 8.11 -14.11
CA PHE A 88 -3.02 6.98 -14.98
C PHE A 88 -4.34 7.17 -15.72
N PHE A 89 -5.31 7.84 -15.10
CA PHE A 89 -6.70 7.89 -15.61
C PHE A 89 -7.08 9.26 -16.18
N THR A 90 -6.31 10.30 -15.89
CA THR A 90 -6.65 11.66 -16.30
C THR A 90 -6.30 11.92 -17.76
N THR A 91 -7.26 12.52 -18.47
CA THR A 91 -7.01 13.12 -19.79
C THR A 91 -6.39 14.52 -19.69
N GLN A 92 -6.43 15.14 -18.49
CA GLN A 92 -5.95 16.50 -18.23
C GLN A 92 -4.54 16.48 -17.60
N LYS A 93 -3.55 15.97 -18.35
CA LYS A 93 -2.17 15.84 -17.86
C LYS A 93 -1.58 17.17 -17.35
N THR A 94 -1.90 18.30 -17.99
CA THR A 94 -1.37 19.63 -17.64
C THR A 94 -1.69 20.11 -16.22
N LEU A 95 -2.84 19.74 -15.66
CA LEU A 95 -3.22 20.12 -14.28
C LEU A 95 -2.28 19.49 -13.24
N PHE A 96 -1.80 18.28 -13.53
CA PHE A 96 -0.98 17.50 -12.62
C PHE A 96 0.52 17.73 -12.84
N GLN A 97 0.94 17.97 -14.08
CA GLN A 97 2.33 18.31 -14.43
C GLN A 97 2.89 19.54 -13.70
N GLN A 98 2.02 20.48 -13.28
CA GLN A 98 2.42 21.65 -12.49
C GLN A 98 2.75 21.33 -11.03
N ARG A 99 2.34 20.16 -10.52
CA ARG A 99 2.44 19.80 -9.10
C ARG A 99 3.73 19.07 -8.74
N SER A 100 4.28 18.29 -9.67
CA SER A 100 5.55 17.57 -9.49
C SER A 100 6.07 17.09 -10.83
N GLU A 101 7.40 16.98 -10.96
CA GLU A 101 8.01 16.41 -12.14
C GLU A 101 7.70 14.91 -12.33
N LEU A 102 7.28 14.23 -11.27
CA LEU A 102 6.82 12.84 -11.35
C LEU A 102 5.58 12.71 -12.25
N TYR A 103 4.74 13.74 -12.36
CA TYR A 103 3.62 13.74 -13.31
C TYR A 103 4.05 13.93 -14.78
N ASN A 104 5.33 14.24 -15.03
CA ASN A 104 5.93 14.26 -16.37
C ASN A 104 6.65 12.93 -16.70
N ILE A 105 6.56 11.95 -15.82
CA ILE A 105 7.05 10.60 -16.05
C ILE A 105 5.92 9.78 -16.66
N ASP A 106 6.23 9.10 -17.77
CA ASP A 106 5.28 8.26 -18.49
C ASP A 106 5.31 6.86 -17.86
N ALA A 107 4.59 6.72 -16.75
CA ALA A 107 4.40 5.47 -16.04
C ALA A 107 3.04 4.86 -16.39
N LEU A 108 3.01 3.53 -16.47
CA LEU A 108 1.83 2.71 -16.73
C LEU A 108 1.52 1.83 -15.50
N PRO A 109 0.29 1.30 -15.37
CA PRO A 109 -0.02 0.35 -14.31
C PRO A 109 0.90 -0.88 -14.28
N ASP A 110 1.34 -1.35 -15.44
CA ASP A 110 2.27 -2.48 -15.58
C ASP A 110 3.68 -2.17 -15.05
N ASP A 111 4.01 -0.91 -14.81
CA ASP A 111 5.28 -0.49 -14.21
C ASP A 111 5.28 -0.57 -12.67
N ILE A 112 4.11 -0.81 -12.04
CA ILE A 112 3.99 -1.00 -10.59
C ILE A 112 4.83 -2.22 -10.20
N GLU A 113 5.72 -2.04 -9.22
CA GLU A 113 6.65 -3.08 -8.78
C GLU A 113 6.61 -3.21 -7.26
N ILE A 114 6.18 -4.38 -6.79
CA ILE A 114 6.28 -4.78 -5.40
C ILE A 114 7.00 -6.12 -5.38
N LEU A 115 8.13 -6.17 -4.68
CA LEU A 115 8.87 -7.41 -4.49
C LEU A 115 8.37 -8.10 -3.22
N LEU A 116 7.83 -9.30 -3.36
CA LEU A 116 7.35 -10.16 -2.27
C LEU A 116 8.33 -11.33 -2.13
N ASP A 117 9.25 -11.29 -1.17
CA ASP A 117 10.34 -12.29 -1.04
C ASP A 117 10.08 -13.17 0.17
N ASN A 118 9.72 -14.45 -0.06
CA ASN A 118 9.48 -15.44 1.00
C ASN A 118 8.44 -15.03 2.06
N ASP A 119 7.55 -14.08 1.74
CA ASP A 119 6.50 -13.57 2.62
C ASP A 119 5.22 -14.43 2.60
N GLY A 120 5.30 -15.67 2.07
CA GLY A 120 4.15 -16.54 1.90
C GLY A 120 3.52 -16.97 3.22
N LEU A 121 2.19 -17.05 3.24
CA LEU A 121 1.46 -17.72 4.30
C LEU A 121 1.73 -19.24 4.24
N PRO A 122 1.76 -19.95 5.39
CA PRO A 122 1.85 -21.41 5.40
C PRO A 122 0.77 -22.05 4.52
N ASP A 123 1.18 -22.99 3.66
CA ASP A 123 0.29 -23.66 2.69
C ASP A 123 -0.85 -24.45 3.37
N ASP A 124 -0.66 -24.84 4.64
CA ASP A 124 -1.57 -25.70 5.38
C ASP A 124 -2.77 -24.97 6.00
N ILE A 125 -2.76 -23.63 6.03
CA ILE A 125 -3.86 -22.82 6.57
C ILE A 125 -5.18 -23.07 5.80
N PHE A 126 -5.10 -23.56 4.56
CA PHE A 126 -6.25 -23.64 3.65
C PHE A 126 -6.66 -25.05 3.24
N ASN A 127 -6.03 -26.09 3.81
CA ASN A 127 -6.27 -27.48 3.39
C ASN A 127 -7.74 -27.92 3.52
N ASP A 128 -8.52 -27.24 4.37
CA ASP A 128 -9.93 -27.55 4.62
C ASP A 128 -10.90 -26.78 3.70
N PHE A 129 -10.43 -25.85 2.87
CA PHE A 129 -11.28 -24.95 2.06
C PHE A 129 -10.90 -24.92 0.59
N ASN A 130 -11.91 -25.04 -0.29
CA ASN A 130 -11.72 -24.96 -1.74
C ASN A 130 -11.77 -23.52 -2.29
N THR A 131 -12.35 -22.59 -1.53
CA THR A 131 -12.50 -21.18 -1.93
C THR A 131 -11.93 -20.30 -0.83
N ILE A 132 -11.02 -19.40 -1.20
CA ILE A 132 -10.30 -18.51 -0.29
C ILE A 132 -10.61 -17.07 -0.68
N VAL A 133 -11.15 -16.29 0.26
CA VAL A 133 -11.46 -14.88 0.05
C VAL A 133 -10.61 -14.05 1.01
N VAL A 134 -9.80 -13.15 0.47
CA VAL A 134 -9.08 -12.16 1.28
C VAL A 134 -9.94 -10.92 1.38
N PHE A 135 -10.09 -10.38 2.58
CA PHE A 135 -10.86 -9.16 2.78
C PHE A 135 -10.27 -8.22 3.83
N SER A 136 -10.56 -6.92 3.64
CA SER A 136 -10.42 -5.89 4.66
C SER A 136 -11.78 -5.27 4.92
N ALA A 137 -12.08 -4.94 6.18
CA ALA A 137 -13.40 -4.47 6.57
C ALA A 137 -13.27 -3.18 7.39
N PRO A 138 -13.04 -2.03 6.73
CA PRO A 138 -12.77 -0.78 7.44
C PRO A 138 -13.92 -0.37 8.37
N LYS A 139 -13.59 0.09 9.58
CA LYS A 139 -14.53 0.69 10.52
C LYS A 139 -15.15 1.94 9.91
N ASN A 140 -16.43 2.17 10.20
CA ASN A 140 -17.09 3.40 9.82
C ASN A 140 -16.55 4.59 10.63
N GLN A 141 -15.50 5.23 10.11
CA GLN A 141 -14.91 6.45 10.65
C GLN A 141 -15.43 7.66 9.87
N ALA A 142 -15.49 8.84 10.51
CA ALA A 142 -16.02 10.06 9.89
C ALA A 142 -15.33 10.43 8.55
N LEU A 143 -14.04 10.11 8.41
CA LEU A 143 -13.25 10.34 7.18
C LEU A 143 -13.47 9.27 6.09
N MET A 144 -14.13 8.15 6.41
CA MET A 144 -14.39 7.02 5.53
C MET A 144 -15.89 6.78 5.27
N SER A 145 -16.74 7.77 5.57
CA SER A 145 -18.17 7.70 5.34
C SER A 145 -18.49 7.39 3.87
N GLY A 146 -19.24 6.31 3.63
CA GLY A 146 -19.58 5.83 2.29
C GLY A 146 -18.60 4.83 1.66
N LYS A 147 -17.52 4.45 2.37
CA LYS A 147 -16.53 3.44 1.92
C LYS A 147 -16.55 2.14 2.75
N THR A 148 -17.58 1.93 3.57
CA THR A 148 -17.63 0.81 4.52
C THR A 148 -18.91 0.00 4.38
N ILE A 149 -18.81 -1.31 4.62
CA ILE A 149 -19.95 -2.23 4.71
C ILE A 149 -20.28 -2.45 6.19
N HIS A 150 -21.56 -2.41 6.55
CA HIS A 150 -21.99 -2.56 7.94
C HIS A 150 -21.65 -3.96 8.48
N LYS A 151 -21.21 -4.06 9.75
CA LYS A 151 -20.78 -5.32 10.39
C LYS A 151 -21.79 -6.47 10.21
N ALA A 152 -23.08 -6.20 10.44
CA ALA A 152 -24.14 -7.19 10.28
C ALA A 152 -24.24 -7.81 8.87
N VAL A 153 -23.86 -7.07 7.83
CA VAL A 153 -23.85 -7.59 6.45
C VAL A 153 -22.70 -8.57 6.25
N TRP A 154 -21.52 -8.25 6.79
CA TRP A 154 -20.38 -9.17 6.81
C TRP A 154 -20.71 -10.46 7.57
N GLU A 155 -21.31 -10.34 8.74
CA GLU A 155 -21.73 -11.50 9.54
C GLU A 155 -22.73 -12.39 8.78
N GLN A 156 -23.70 -11.77 8.10
CA GLN A 156 -24.62 -12.51 7.23
C GLN A 156 -23.90 -13.23 6.09
N ILE A 157 -22.89 -12.61 5.46
CA ILE A 157 -22.07 -13.24 4.42
C ILE A 157 -21.36 -14.47 4.98
N PHE A 158 -20.69 -14.36 6.13
CA PHE A 158 -19.98 -15.47 6.75
C PHE A 158 -20.90 -16.63 7.11
N ASP A 159 -22.07 -16.33 7.68
CA ASP A 159 -23.06 -17.32 8.09
C ASP A 159 -23.75 -17.99 6.87
N THR A 160 -23.79 -17.32 5.72
CA THR A 160 -24.38 -17.85 4.47
C THR A 160 -23.42 -18.78 3.72
N TYR A 161 -22.13 -18.44 3.68
CA TYR A 161 -21.12 -19.14 2.88
C TYR A 161 -20.11 -19.88 3.77
N THR A 162 -20.57 -20.92 4.45
CA THR A 162 -19.77 -21.67 5.43
C THR A 162 -18.67 -22.54 4.82
N ASP A 163 -18.70 -22.76 3.51
CA ASP A 163 -17.72 -23.51 2.71
C ASP A 163 -16.58 -22.63 2.15
N ILE A 164 -16.63 -21.32 2.39
CA ILE A 164 -15.62 -20.34 1.95
C ILE A 164 -14.76 -19.90 3.15
N ALA A 165 -13.44 -19.94 3.01
CA ALA A 165 -12.54 -19.32 3.98
C ALA A 165 -12.43 -17.81 3.76
N PHE A 166 -12.78 -17.02 4.77
CA PHE A 166 -12.63 -15.56 4.78
C PHE A 166 -11.40 -15.17 5.61
N LEU A 167 -10.37 -14.67 4.94
CA LEU A 167 -9.11 -14.23 5.53
C LEU A 167 -9.17 -12.73 5.73
N GLN A 168 -9.29 -12.32 6.99
CA GLN A 168 -9.30 -10.90 7.31
C GLN A 168 -7.86 -10.38 7.45
N ILE A 169 -7.46 -9.49 6.56
CA ILE A 169 -6.22 -8.71 6.64
C ILE A 169 -6.53 -7.27 7.08
N GLY A 170 -5.50 -6.54 7.50
CA GLY A 170 -5.63 -5.14 7.93
C GLY A 170 -5.16 -4.94 9.37
N THR A 171 -5.68 -3.91 10.03
CA THR A 171 -5.28 -3.56 11.40
C THR A 171 -6.48 -3.36 12.31
N LYS A 172 -6.37 -3.74 13.58
CA LYS A 172 -7.47 -3.57 14.54
C LYS A 172 -7.79 -2.11 14.83
N ASP A 173 -6.89 -1.19 14.52
CA ASP A 173 -7.15 0.25 14.68
C ASP A 173 -8.16 0.75 13.65
N TYR A 174 -8.08 0.25 12.42
CA TYR A 174 -8.86 0.74 11.28
C TYR A 174 -9.96 -0.21 10.79
N ASP A 175 -9.91 -1.50 11.11
CA ASP A 175 -10.82 -2.55 10.62
C ASP A 175 -11.76 -3.11 11.70
N LEU A 176 -12.94 -3.58 11.29
CA LEU A 176 -13.95 -4.19 12.15
C LEU A 176 -13.44 -5.50 12.75
N GLU A 177 -13.70 -5.72 14.03
CA GLU A 177 -13.45 -7.02 14.66
C GLU A 177 -14.72 -7.88 14.59
N PHE A 178 -14.56 -9.14 14.19
CA PHE A 178 -15.62 -10.14 14.11
C PHE A 178 -15.43 -11.25 15.15
N ASP A 179 -16.55 -11.82 15.57
CA ASP A 179 -16.52 -12.98 16.46
C ASP A 179 -15.94 -14.20 15.75
N GLN A 180 -15.28 -15.08 16.52
CA GLN A 180 -14.65 -16.28 16.01
C GLN A 180 -15.68 -17.21 15.34
N ARG A 181 -15.37 -17.62 14.10
CA ARG A 181 -16.16 -18.56 13.28
C ARG A 181 -15.18 -19.52 12.60
N ASP A 182 -15.63 -20.73 12.30
CA ASP A 182 -14.77 -21.75 11.66
C ASP A 182 -14.24 -21.32 10.29
N ASN A 183 -15.02 -20.51 9.56
CA ASN A 183 -14.72 -20.04 8.22
C ASN A 183 -14.16 -18.61 8.16
N VAL A 184 -13.89 -17.97 9.31
CA VAL A 184 -13.31 -16.61 9.37
C VAL A 184 -11.98 -16.65 10.11
N ILE A 185 -10.90 -16.41 9.38
CA ILE A 185 -9.53 -16.41 9.87
C ILE A 185 -9.09 -14.96 10.05
N ASN A 186 -8.94 -14.54 11.30
CA ASN A 186 -8.45 -13.21 11.62
C ASN A 186 -6.92 -13.18 11.54
N LEU A 187 -6.38 -12.45 10.56
CA LEU A 187 -4.94 -12.21 10.37
C LEU A 187 -4.56 -10.74 10.59
N MET A 188 -5.49 -9.91 11.10
CA MET A 188 -5.21 -8.50 11.39
C MET A 188 -4.09 -8.36 12.42
N ASP A 189 -3.17 -7.43 12.16
CA ASP A 189 -1.95 -7.17 12.95
C ASP A 189 -1.01 -8.39 13.14
N GLN A 190 -1.26 -9.51 12.45
CA GLN A 190 -0.43 -10.72 12.49
C GLN A 190 0.49 -10.84 11.28
N LEU A 191 0.21 -10.09 10.22
CA LEU A 191 0.96 -10.08 8.98
C LEU A 191 1.69 -8.74 8.81
N SER A 192 2.88 -8.80 8.24
CA SER A 192 3.48 -7.62 7.61
C SER A 192 2.67 -7.21 6.37
N ILE A 193 2.92 -6.01 5.84
CA ILE A 193 2.22 -5.53 4.65
C ILE A 193 2.54 -6.43 3.44
N ARG A 194 3.80 -6.83 3.26
CA ARG A 194 4.20 -7.75 2.18
C ARG A 194 3.54 -9.12 2.34
N GLN A 195 3.44 -9.64 3.56
CA GLN A 195 2.71 -10.89 3.81
C GLN A 195 1.22 -10.76 3.46
N ALA A 196 0.57 -9.65 3.84
CA ALA A 196 -0.82 -9.39 3.46
C ALA A 196 -1.01 -9.29 1.93
N LEU A 197 -0.07 -8.65 1.22
CA LEU A 197 -0.07 -8.59 -0.24
C LEU A 197 0.20 -9.96 -0.88
N SER A 198 1.00 -10.82 -0.26
CA SER A 198 1.24 -12.20 -0.71
C SER A 198 -0.01 -13.10 -0.60
N ALA A 199 -1.00 -12.70 0.21
CA ALA A 199 -2.28 -13.40 0.28
C ALA A 199 -3.17 -13.14 -0.95
N ILE A 200 -2.91 -12.08 -1.72
CA ILE A 200 -3.73 -11.72 -2.89
C ILE A 200 -3.66 -12.80 -3.99
N PRO A 201 -2.47 -13.26 -4.44
CA PRO A 201 -2.37 -14.28 -5.49
C PRO A 201 -2.96 -15.65 -5.13
N ILE A 202 -3.05 -15.98 -3.84
CA ILE A 202 -3.66 -17.25 -3.37
C ILE A 202 -5.18 -17.15 -3.22
N SER A 203 -5.72 -15.93 -3.18
CA SER A 203 -7.16 -15.72 -3.06
C SER A 203 -7.89 -16.06 -4.37
N THR A 204 -9.08 -16.61 -4.26
CA THR A 204 -10.00 -16.75 -5.39
C THR A 204 -10.48 -15.37 -5.86
N PHE A 205 -10.74 -14.47 -4.90
CA PHE A 205 -11.01 -13.05 -5.13
C PHE A 205 -10.85 -12.26 -3.83
N ILE A 206 -10.85 -10.93 -3.96
CA ILE A 206 -10.71 -9.99 -2.85
C ILE A 206 -12.01 -9.21 -2.65
N ILE A 207 -12.32 -8.88 -1.39
CA ILE A 207 -13.36 -7.91 -1.04
C ILE A 207 -12.73 -6.78 -0.21
N GLY A 208 -12.88 -5.53 -0.63
CA GLY A 208 -12.34 -4.35 0.06
C GLY A 208 -13.21 -3.11 -0.09
#